data_AF-A0AA37NG13-F1
#
_entry.id   AF-A0AA37NG13-F1
#
_cell.length_a   1.000
_cell.length_b   1.000
_cell.length_c   1.000
_cell.angle_alpha   90.00
_cell.angle_beta   90.00
_cell.angle_gamma   90.00
#
_symmetry.space_group_name_H-M   'P 1'
#
loop_
_entity.id
_entity.type
_entity.pdbx_description
1 polymer ?
#
loop_
_entity_poly.entity_id
_entity_poly.type
_entity_poly.pdbx_seq_one_letter_code
_entity_poly.pdbx_strand_id
1 'polypeptide(L)' 'MIPVCKYRKKLLIGSVEYDMKQIMQKISNFSDFDIEVMETDKDHIHMMICSEPKLSPLQIVRRLKQMSTTAI' A
#
# COMPACT_ATOMS: atom_id res chain seq x y z
N MET A 1 -8.71 2.14 -0.02
CA MET A 1 -7.82 3.20 -0.55
C MET A 1 -7.12 2.72 -1.82
N ILE A 2 -6.75 3.64 -2.71
CA ILE A 2 -6.22 3.30 -4.05
C ILE A 2 -4.97 4.14 -4.38
N PRO A 3 -3.76 3.76 -3.94
CA PRO A 3 -2.51 4.39 -4.39
C PRO A 3 -2.21 4.03 -5.86
N VAL A 4 -1.67 5.01 -6.58
CA VAL A 4 -1.34 4.92 -8.01
C VAL A 4 0.15 5.18 -8.21
N CYS A 5 0.77 4.44 -9.14
CA CYS A 5 2.15 4.65 -9.55
C CYS A 5 2.34 6.05 -10.14
N LYS A 6 3.53 6.63 -9.94
CA LYS A 6 3.86 7.94 -10.50
C LYS A 6 3.69 7.90 -12.03
N TYR A 7 2.90 8.83 -12.57
CA TYR A 7 2.53 8.89 -14.00
C TYR A 7 1.77 7.67 -14.54
N ARG A 8 1.10 6.88 -13.67
CA ARG A 8 0.39 5.65 -14.06
C ARG A 8 1.26 4.67 -14.86
N LYS A 9 2.56 4.63 -14.53
CA LYS A 9 3.47 3.66 -15.13
C LYS A 9 3.05 2.25 -14.72
N LYS A 10 3.01 1.34 -15.70
CA LYS A 10 2.64 -0.05 -15.52
C LYS A 10 3.81 -0.87 -14.92
N LEU A 11 4.19 -0.57 -13.69
CA LEU A 11 5.38 -1.13 -13.01
C LEU A 11 5.04 -2.31 -12.10
N LEU A 12 3.78 -2.49 -11.72
CA LEU A 12 3.33 -3.54 -10.81
C LEU A 12 3.05 -4.82 -11.60
N ILE A 13 4.10 -5.44 -12.12
CA ILE A 13 4.01 -6.64 -12.95
C ILE A 13 5.09 -7.63 -12.50
N GLY A 14 4.73 -8.93 -12.42
CA GLY A 14 5.67 -10.00 -12.12
C GLY A 14 6.19 -9.92 -10.68
N SER A 15 7.51 -9.98 -10.50
CA SER A 15 8.13 -9.95 -9.17
C SER A 15 7.83 -8.66 -8.39
N VAL A 16 7.75 -7.53 -9.10
CA VAL A 16 7.50 -6.22 -8.47
C VAL A 16 6.12 -6.17 -7.81
N GLU A 17 5.12 -6.81 -8.41
CA GLU A 17 3.78 -6.91 -7.81
C GLU A 17 3.84 -7.69 -6.49
N TYR A 18 4.52 -8.85 -6.51
CA TYR A 18 4.66 -9.70 -5.33
C TYR A 18 5.41 -8.99 -4.20
N ASP A 19 6.56 -8.39 -4.52
CA ASP A 19 7.38 -7.67 -3.54
C ASP A 19 6.61 -6.49 -2.94
N MET A 20 5.87 -5.75 -3.77
CA MET A 20 5.04 -4.64 -3.31
C MET A 20 3.95 -5.10 -2.34
N LYS A 21 3.26 -6.21 -2.62
CA LYS A 21 2.25 -6.78 -1.71
C LYS A 21 2.87 -7.16 -0.36
N GLN A 22 4.06 -7.77 -0.38
CA GLN A 22 4.79 -8.13 0.84
C GLN A 22 5.23 -6.90 1.64
N ILE A 23 5.72 -5.85 0.97
CA ILE A 23 6.09 -4.59 1.60
C ILE A 23 4.88 -3.95 2.27
N MET A 24 3.74 -3.85 1.57
CA MET A 24 2.51 -3.27 2.12
C MET A 24 2.02 -4.03 3.34
N GLN A 25 2.04 -5.36 3.30
CA GLN A 25 1.64 -6.19 4.43
C GLN A 25 2.58 -5.99 5.63
N LYS A 26 3.90 -5.96 5.40
CA LYS A 26 4.88 -5.68 6.46
C LYS A 26 4.64 -4.31 7.10
N ILE A 27 4.37 -3.28 6.30
CA ILE A 27 4.06 -1.94 6.81
C ILE A 27 2.84 -1.97 7.74
N SER A 28 1.78 -2.68 7.35
CA SER A 28 0.58 -2.86 8.17
C SER A 28 0.90 -3.51 9.52
N ASN A 29 1.68 -4.60 9.52
CA ASN A 29 2.03 -5.34 10.74
C ASN A 29 2.81 -4.50 11.79
N PHE A 30 3.46 -3.41 11.37
CA PHE A 30 4.17 -2.48 12.25
C PHE A 30 3.45 -1.12 12.40
N SER A 31 2.13 -1.11 12.18
CA SER A 31 1.29 0.08 12.26
C SER A 31 0.00 -0.20 13.01
N ASP A 32 -0.69 0.85 13.43
CA ASP A 32 -1.97 0.76 14.16
C ASP A 32 -3.18 0.56 13.21
N PHE A 33 -2.96 -0.10 12.07
CA PHE A 33 -4.00 -0.41 11.08
C PHE A 33 -3.70 -1.73 10.36
N ASP A 34 -4.78 -2.41 9.95
CA ASP A 34 -4.75 -3.70 9.27
C ASP A 34 -5.24 -3.58 7.83
N ILE A 35 -4.54 -4.24 6.89
CA ILE A 35 -5.00 -4.38 5.52
C ILE A 35 -5.78 -5.70 5.41
N GLU A 36 -7.10 -5.60 5.26
CA GLU A 36 -7.99 -6.77 5.18
C GLU A 36 -7.98 -7.41 3.78
N VAL A 37 -7.95 -6.58 2.75
CA VAL A 37 -7.97 -7.02 1.34
C VAL A 37 -6.97 -6.18 0.56
N MET A 38 -6.19 -6.83 -0.30
CA MET A 38 -5.21 -6.18 -1.17
C MET A 38 -5.25 -6.76 -2.58
N GLU A 39 -5.65 -5.95 -3.54
CA GLU A 39 -5.65 -6.28 -4.97
C GLU A 39 -4.73 -5.33 -5.73
N THR A 40 -4.14 -5.80 -6.81
CA THR A 40 -3.18 -5.01 -7.59
C THR A 40 -3.52 -5.11 -9.06
N ASP A 41 -3.47 -3.96 -9.74
CA ASP A 41 -3.45 -3.85 -11.18
C ASP A 41 -2.08 -3.30 -11.61
N LYS A 42 -1.83 -3.18 -12.91
CA LYS A 42 -0.50 -2.90 -13.48
C LYS A 42 0.08 -1.56 -13.03
N ASP A 43 -0.74 -0.56 -12.73
CA ASP A 43 -0.35 0.81 -12.39
C ASP A 43 -0.91 1.33 -11.06
N HIS A 44 -1.69 0.53 -10.32
CA HIS A 44 -2.29 0.92 -9.04
C HIS A 44 -2.63 -0.28 -8.16
N ILE A 45 -2.83 -0.03 -6.87
CA ILE A 45 -3.16 -1.04 -5.86
C ILE A 45 -4.46 -0.63 -5.17
N HIS A 46 -5.37 -1.57 -4.96
CA HIS A 46 -6.57 -1.41 -4.14
C HIS A 46 -6.36 -2.07 -2.79
N MET A 47 -6.61 -1.34 -1.70
CA MET A 47 -6.49 -1.86 -0.35
C MET A 47 -7.72 -1.54 0.48
N MET A 48 -8.31 -2.54 1.12
CA MET A 48 -9.30 -2.35 2.18
C MET A 48 -8.55 -2.30 3.52
N ILE A 49 -8.74 -1.21 4.27
CA ILE A 49 -8.00 -0.97 5.51
C ILE A 49 -8.98 -0.80 6.65
N CYS A 50 -8.73 -1.53 7.73
CA CYS A 50 -9.37 -1.37 9.02
C CYS A 50 -8.39 -0.64 9.96
N SER A 51 -8.85 0.41 10.63
CA SER A 51 -7.99 1.23 11.49
C SER A 51 -8.76 1.81 12.65
N GLU A 52 -8.06 2.18 13.72
CA GLU A 52 -8.70 2.91 14.82
C GLU A 52 -9.25 4.28 14.36
N PRO A 53 -10.38 4.74 14.91
CA PRO A 53 -10.99 6.03 14.54
C PRO A 53 -10.09 7.25 14.76
N LYS A 54 -9.07 7.13 15.61
CA LYS A 54 -8.09 8.20 15.90
C LYS A 54 -7.11 8.43 14.75
N LEU A 55 -6.93 7.44 13.87
CA LEU A 55 -6.02 7.53 12.73
C LEU A 55 -6.76 8.13 11.55
N SER A 56 -6.27 9.27 11.08
CA SER A 56 -6.81 9.86 9.87
C SER A 56 -6.41 9.05 8.64
N PRO A 57 -7.28 8.94 7.62
CA PRO A 57 -6.93 8.30 6.36
C PRO A 57 -5.67 8.88 5.70
N LEU A 58 -5.42 10.18 5.89
CA LEU A 58 -4.23 10.86 5.40
C LEU A 58 -2.94 10.32 6.05
N GLN A 59 -2.95 10.08 7.36
CA GLN A 59 -1.78 9.52 8.07
C GLN A 59 -1.45 8.12 7.57
N ILE A 60 -2.47 7.28 7.36
CA ILE A 60 -2.32 5.92 6.85
C ILE A 60 -1.72 5.95 5.44
N VAL A 61 -2.31 6.72 4.52
CA VAL A 61 -1.81 6.86 3.15
C VAL A 61 -0.39 7.42 3.12
N ARG A 62 -0.08 8.40 3.95
CA ARG A 62 1.27 8.98 4.04
C ARG A 62 2.29 7.92 4.48
N ARG A 63 1.99 7.16 5.53
CA ARG A 63 2.87 6.11 6.04
C ARG A 63 3.10 5.01 5.00
N LEU A 64 2.02 4.49 4.39
CA LEU A 64 2.11 3.47 3.35
C LEU A 64 2.99 3.92 2.19
N LYS A 65 2.69 5.08 1.59
CA LYS A 65 3.44 5.57 0.42
C LYS A 65 4.89 5.90 0.73
N GLN A 66 5.16 6.50 1.90
CA GLN A 66 6.52 6.89 2.27
C GLN A 66 7.39 5.65 2.50
N MET A 67 6.91 4.69 3.30
CA MET A 67 7.71 3.49 3.59
C MET A 67 7.84 2.59 2.38
N SER A 68 6.80 2.46 1.54
CA SER A 68 6.88 1.63 0.33
C SER A 68 7.83 2.20 -0.73
N THR A 69 7.94 3.53 -0.84
CA THR A 69 8.86 4.16 -1.80
C THR A 69 10.33 3.95 -1.40
N THR A 70 10.62 3.83 -0.11
CA THR A 70 11.98 3.58 0.39
C THR A 70 12.35 2.10 0.36
N ALA A 71 11.36 1.21 0.48
CA ALA A 71 11.59 -0.23 0.60
C ALA A 71 11.70 -0.96 -0.75
N ILE A 72 11.26 -0.33 -1.85
CA ILE A 72 11.30 -0.88 -3.22
C ILE A 72 12.44 -0.27 -4.03
#